data_AF-A0A5E4G0K5-F1
#
_entry.id   AF-A0A5E4G0K5-F1
#
_cell.length_a   1.000
_cell.length_b   1.000
_cell.length_c   1.000
_cell.angle_alpha   90.00
_cell.angle_beta   90.00
_cell.angle_gamma   90.00
#
_symmetry.space_group_name_H-M   'P 1'
#
loop_
_entity.id
_entity.type
_entity.pdbx_description
1 polymer ?
#
loop_
_entity_poly.entity_id
_entity_poly.type
_entity_poly.pdbx_seq_one_letter_code
_entity_poly.pdbx_strand_id
1 'polypeptide(L)'
;MAICKRVLQTGADSAFLFASFRRNLYSPSSTGNNGYGLFSRQISGLVKPNGNRAFLVDTLALVRGLEAKGVPTKQAEAITAAITEVLNDSLENVAHAFVSKAEMQKAGMLQESNLSKFKSEVKSSQEHHFSMLQRETEKLRGDIEKMRSELRYEIDKVTAGQRLDLNLERG
;
A
#
# COMPACT_ATOMS: atom_id res chain seq x y z
N MET A 1 60.13 -35.09 -9.57
CA MET A 1 60.52 -35.09 -8.14
C MET A 1 60.49 -33.63 -7.66
N ALA A 2 59.48 -33.23 -6.88
CA ALA A 2 59.55 -32.79 -5.46
C ALA A 2 60.37 -31.48 -5.28
N ILE A 3 59.96 -30.39 -4.61
CA ILE A 3 59.41 -30.23 -3.25
C ILE A 3 58.76 -28.82 -3.09
N CYS A 4 57.74 -28.71 -2.23
CA CYS A 4 57.05 -27.50 -1.75
C CYS A 4 57.85 -26.57 -0.78
N LYS A 5 57.52 -25.27 -0.75
CA LYS A 5 57.39 -24.37 0.45
C LYS A 5 56.81 -23.02 -0.02
N ARG A 6 55.52 -22.67 0.23
CA ARG A 6 54.86 -22.08 1.43
C ARG A 6 55.29 -20.62 1.73
N VAL A 7 54.37 -19.65 1.61
CA VAL A 7 54.01 -18.55 2.56
C VAL A 7 52.89 -17.64 1.98
N LEU A 8 51.78 -17.56 2.76
CA LEU A 8 50.71 -16.53 2.99
C LEU A 8 50.53 -15.36 1.99
N GLN A 9 49.34 -14.84 1.67
CA GLN A 9 48.16 -14.61 2.51
C GLN A 9 46.94 -14.23 1.63
N THR A 10 45.76 -14.75 1.92
CA THR A 10 44.47 -14.48 1.25
C THR A 10 43.70 -13.36 1.96
N GLY A 11 43.15 -12.40 1.21
CA GLY A 11 42.24 -11.37 1.71
C GLY A 11 41.20 -11.00 0.65
N ALA A 12 39.92 -11.13 1.02
CA ALA A 12 38.75 -11.17 0.16
C ALA A 12 38.18 -9.78 -0.22
N ASP A 13 37.38 -9.81 -1.28
CA ASP A 13 36.75 -8.72 -2.01
C ASP A 13 35.76 -7.82 -1.22
N SER A 14 35.80 -6.53 -1.58
CA SER A 14 34.70 -5.55 -1.71
C SER A 14 33.67 -5.33 -0.58
N ALA A 15 33.70 -4.14 0.03
CA ALA A 15 32.49 -3.33 0.30
C ALA A 15 32.87 -1.88 0.69
N PHE A 16 32.23 -0.92 0.02
CA PHE A 16 32.53 0.50 0.07
C PHE A 16 32.00 1.21 1.33
N LEU A 17 32.90 2.01 1.89
CA LEU A 17 32.81 3.14 2.82
C LEU A 17 31.41 3.72 3.14
N PHE A 18 31.01 3.65 4.41
CA PHE A 18 29.94 4.45 5.01
C PHE A 18 30.58 5.61 5.82
N ALA A 19 30.48 6.84 5.31
CA ALA A 19 30.85 8.05 6.05
C ALA A 19 29.74 9.10 5.94
N SER A 20 29.08 9.32 7.08
CA SER A 20 28.46 10.55 7.59
C SER A 20 28.03 11.66 6.60
N PHE A 21 26.71 11.88 6.49
CA PHE A 21 26.15 13.21 6.26
C PHE A 21 24.86 13.40 7.09
N ARG A 22 24.97 14.13 8.21
CA ARG A 22 23.82 14.77 8.84
C ARG A 22 23.53 16.08 8.11
N ARG A 23 22.33 16.24 7.57
CA ARG A 23 21.53 17.47 7.68
C ARG A 23 20.07 17.24 7.25
N ASN A 24 19.18 17.81 8.05
CA ASN A 24 17.73 17.97 7.88
C ASN A 24 17.30 18.29 6.46
N LEU A 25 16.26 17.61 5.95
CA LEU A 25 15.29 18.15 5.00
C LEU A 25 14.01 17.29 5.00
N TYR A 26 13.18 17.40 6.05
CA TYR A 26 11.76 17.11 5.93
C TYR A 26 11.02 18.44 5.88
N SER A 27 11.00 19.03 4.69
CA SER A 27 10.03 20.04 4.30
C SER A 27 9.10 19.32 3.32
N PRO A 28 7.80 19.10 3.63
CA PRO A 28 6.88 18.59 2.64
C PRO A 28 6.50 19.75 1.72
N SER A 29 7.30 19.99 0.69
CA SER A 29 6.84 20.72 -0.49
C SER A 29 5.85 19.81 -1.22
N SER A 30 4.57 19.96 -0.87
CA SER A 30 3.45 19.49 -1.68
C SER A 30 3.45 20.27 -3.00
N THR A 31 4.24 19.83 -3.96
CA THR A 31 4.11 20.25 -5.36
C THR A 31 4.42 19.06 -6.25
N GLY A 32 3.43 18.18 -6.37
CA GLY A 32 3.35 17.11 -7.34
C GLY A 32 1.95 17.14 -7.96
N ASN A 33 1.65 18.26 -8.61
CA ASN A 33 0.45 18.44 -9.41
C ASN A 33 0.55 17.53 -10.64
N ASN A 34 0.02 16.31 -10.54
CA ASN A 34 -0.27 15.47 -11.70
C ASN A 34 -1.79 15.40 -11.89
N GLY A 35 -2.33 16.46 -12.51
CA GLY A 35 -2.77 16.29 -13.89
C GLY A 35 -4.01 15.46 -14.18
N TYR A 36 -5.01 15.43 -13.30
CA TYR A 36 -6.41 15.21 -13.71
C TYR A 36 -7.31 16.19 -12.96
N GLY A 37 -7.16 17.47 -13.29
CA GLY A 37 -8.16 18.47 -12.99
C GLY A 37 -9.45 18.15 -13.73
N LEU A 38 -10.24 17.23 -13.19
CA LEU A 38 -11.67 17.16 -13.47
C LEU A 38 -12.30 18.39 -12.81
N PHE A 39 -12.15 19.55 -13.46
CA PHE A 39 -13.20 20.55 -13.49
C PHE A 39 -14.41 19.93 -14.20
N SER A 40 -14.99 18.90 -13.57
CA SER A 40 -16.39 18.61 -13.77
C SER A 40 -17.08 19.87 -13.29
N ARG A 41 -17.58 20.70 -14.20
CA ARG A 41 -18.65 21.64 -13.87
C ARG A 41 -19.60 20.88 -12.95
N GLN A 42 -19.85 21.40 -11.76
CA GLN A 42 -20.88 20.86 -10.88
C GLN A 42 -22.24 21.09 -11.55
N ILE A 43 -22.59 20.28 -12.55
CA ILE A 43 -23.93 20.30 -13.15
C ILE A 43 -24.80 19.20 -12.54
N SER A 44 -24.21 18.19 -11.88
CA SER A 44 -24.94 17.03 -11.37
C SER A 44 -24.74 16.84 -9.86
N GLY A 45 -25.03 17.87 -9.07
CA GLY A 45 -25.24 17.73 -7.62
C GLY A 45 -26.71 17.53 -7.25
N LEU A 46 -27.64 17.71 -8.20
CA LEU A 46 -29.07 17.81 -7.94
C LEU A 46 -29.89 16.76 -8.70
N VAL A 47 -29.33 15.59 -8.95
CA VAL A 47 -30.12 14.44 -9.42
C VAL A 47 -29.95 13.35 -8.39
N LYS A 48 -31.00 13.13 -7.60
CA LYS A 48 -31.08 11.98 -6.69
C LYS A 48 -30.87 10.71 -7.52
N PRO A 49 -30.06 9.74 -7.06
CA PRO A 49 -29.86 8.49 -7.79
C PRO A 49 -31.15 7.68 -8.00
N ASN A 50 -32.25 8.07 -7.33
CA ASN A 50 -33.51 7.33 -7.26
C ASN A 50 -34.68 8.08 -7.92
N GLY A 51 -34.44 9.18 -8.64
CA GLY A 51 -35.51 9.97 -9.25
C GLY A 51 -35.04 10.59 -10.56
N ASN A 52 -35.69 10.16 -11.65
CA ASN A 52 -35.54 10.58 -13.06
C ASN A 52 -34.26 11.36 -13.33
N ARG A 53 -33.28 10.67 -13.95
CA ARG A 53 -32.10 11.34 -14.49
C ARG A 53 -32.55 12.38 -15.51
N ALA A 54 -32.59 13.63 -15.08
CA ALA A 54 -33.21 14.69 -15.84
C ALA A 54 -32.35 15.00 -17.07
N PHE A 55 -32.91 14.74 -18.25
CA PHE A 55 -32.37 15.25 -19.49
C PHE A 55 -32.91 16.68 -19.69
N LEU A 56 -32.01 17.66 -19.82
CA LEU A 56 -32.37 19.05 -20.01
C LEU A 56 -32.69 19.31 -21.48
N VAL A 57 -33.94 19.09 -21.87
CA VAL A 57 -34.48 19.49 -23.18
C VAL A 57 -35.30 20.76 -22.99
N ASP A 58 -34.96 21.79 -23.75
CA ASP A 58 -35.85 22.94 -23.91
C ASP A 58 -37.01 22.56 -24.84
N THR A 59 -38.10 22.09 -24.24
CA THR A 59 -39.30 21.66 -24.95
C THR A 59 -39.97 22.82 -25.68
N LEU A 60 -39.91 24.04 -25.12
CA LEU A 60 -40.48 25.23 -25.74
C LEU A 60 -39.71 25.60 -27.00
N ALA A 61 -38.38 25.63 -26.95
CA ALA A 61 -37.56 25.90 -28.13
C ALA A 61 -37.79 24.86 -29.24
N LEU A 62 -37.96 23.57 -28.87
CA LEU A 62 -38.25 22.51 -29.83
C LEU A 62 -39.59 22.71 -30.53
N VAL A 63 -40.65 23.00 -29.78
CA VAL A 63 -41.99 23.30 -30.34
C VAL A 63 -41.92 24.51 -31.27
N ARG A 64 -41.29 25.61 -30.84
CA ARG A 64 -41.15 26.82 -31.68
C ARG A 64 -40.36 26.58 -32.96
N GLY A 65 -39.32 25.73 -32.89
CA GLY A 65 -38.56 25.32 -34.06
C GLY A 65 -39.37 24.49 -35.07
N LEU A 66 -40.30 23.64 -34.60
CA LEU A 66 -41.21 22.88 -35.45
C LEU A 66 -42.28 23.77 -36.08
N GLU A 67 -42.86 24.70 -35.31
CA GLU A 67 -43.81 25.68 -35.81
C GLU A 67 -43.20 26.58 -36.90
N ALA A 68 -41.94 27.02 -36.70
CA ALA A 68 -41.21 27.80 -37.70
C ALA A 68 -41.00 27.05 -39.03
N LYS A 69 -41.06 25.71 -39.02
CA LYS A 69 -41.00 24.85 -40.21
C LYS A 69 -42.38 24.50 -40.79
N GLY A 70 -43.44 25.13 -40.28
CA GLY A 70 -44.82 24.93 -40.76
C GLY A 70 -45.56 23.77 -40.10
N VAL A 71 -45.04 23.18 -39.01
CA VAL A 71 -45.76 22.15 -38.25
C VAL A 71 -46.84 22.82 -37.38
N PRO A 72 -48.11 22.38 -37.44
CA PRO A 72 -49.17 22.88 -36.56
C PRO A 72 -48.80 22.68 -35.07
N THR A 73 -49.13 23.66 -34.22
CA THR A 73 -48.79 23.66 -32.78
C THR A 73 -49.12 22.33 -32.07
N LYS A 74 -50.33 21.79 -32.27
CA LYS A 74 -50.75 20.52 -31.64
C LYS A 74 -49.87 19.33 -32.08
N GLN A 75 -49.43 19.32 -33.33
CA GLN A 75 -48.55 18.26 -33.84
C GLN A 75 -47.12 18.48 -33.34
N ALA A 76 -46.65 19.72 -33.27
CA ALA A 76 -45.34 20.05 -32.72
C ALA A 76 -45.22 19.64 -31.24
N GLU A 77 -46.27 19.89 -30.45
CA GLU A 77 -46.36 19.43 -29.05
C GLU A 77 -46.35 17.91 -28.95
N ALA A 78 -47.15 17.20 -29.76
CA ALA A 78 -47.20 15.74 -29.75
C ALA A 78 -45.87 15.09 -30.15
N ILE A 79 -45.20 15.63 -31.18
CA ILE A 79 -43.86 15.18 -31.60
C ILE A 79 -42.85 15.42 -30.48
N THR A 80 -42.87 16.62 -29.87
CA THR A 80 -41.98 16.96 -28.76
C THR A 80 -42.19 16.01 -27.59
N ALA A 81 -43.44 15.69 -27.24
CA ALA A 81 -43.77 14.75 -26.18
C ALA A 81 -43.21 13.33 -26.46
N ALA A 82 -43.44 12.80 -27.67
CA ALA A 82 -42.93 11.49 -28.06
C ALA A 82 -41.38 11.44 -28.03
N ILE A 83 -40.71 12.51 -28.46
CA ILE A 83 -39.25 12.61 -28.39
C ILE A 83 -38.77 12.62 -26.94
N THR A 84 -39.43 13.39 -26.06
CA THR A 84 -39.04 13.42 -24.64
C THR A 84 -39.24 12.07 -23.94
N GLU A 85 -40.27 11.31 -24.31
CA GLU A 85 -40.51 9.96 -23.79
C GLU A 85 -39.40 8.99 -24.20
N VAL A 86 -39.11 8.89 -25.51
CA VAL A 86 -38.04 8.02 -26.02
C VAL A 86 -36.68 8.39 -25.44
N LEU A 87 -36.41 9.68 -25.24
CA LEU A 87 -35.17 10.15 -24.62
C LEU A 87 -35.05 9.74 -23.15
N ASN A 88 -36.14 9.85 -22.38
CA ASN A 88 -36.16 9.41 -20.98
C ASN A 88 -35.92 7.90 -20.87
N ASP A 89 -36.60 7.10 -21.70
CA ASP A 89 -36.44 5.63 -21.73
C ASP A 89 -35.01 5.23 -22.13
N SER A 90 -34.47 5.88 -23.17
CA SER A 90 -33.11 5.62 -23.65
C SER A 90 -32.07 5.98 -22.60
N LEU A 91 -32.25 7.10 -21.89
CA LEU A 91 -31.31 7.54 -20.86
C LEU A 91 -31.34 6.63 -19.65
N GLU A 92 -32.51 6.19 -19.19
CA GLU A 92 -32.62 5.25 -18.06
C GLU A 92 -31.94 3.92 -18.39
N ASN A 93 -32.19 3.40 -19.60
CA ASN A 93 -31.55 2.17 -20.08
C ASN A 93 -30.02 2.29 -20.10
N VAL A 94 -29.47 3.38 -20.65
CA VAL A 94 -28.03 3.60 -20.68
C VAL A 94 -27.47 3.80 -19.27
N ALA A 95 -28.21 4.46 -18.39
CA ALA A 95 -27.71 4.80 -17.07
C ALA A 95 -27.57 3.61 -16.12
N HIS A 96 -28.24 2.47 -16.39
CA HIS A 96 -27.98 1.21 -15.70
C HIS A 96 -26.57 0.64 -15.98
N ALA A 97 -25.94 1.01 -17.09
CA ALA A 97 -24.57 0.60 -17.40
C ALA A 97 -23.51 1.43 -16.67
N PHE A 98 -23.89 2.53 -16.03
CA PHE A 98 -22.98 3.44 -15.36
C PHE A 98 -23.16 3.44 -13.84
N VAL A 99 -22.04 3.56 -13.14
CA VAL A 99 -22.01 3.72 -11.68
C VAL A 99 -22.05 5.21 -11.35
N SER A 100 -22.80 5.59 -10.31
CA SER A 100 -22.84 7.00 -9.88
C SER A 100 -21.50 7.43 -9.25
N LYS A 101 -21.20 8.73 -9.32
CA LYS A 101 -19.99 9.28 -8.68
C LYS A 101 -19.98 9.03 -7.16
N ALA A 102 -21.14 9.08 -6.51
CA ALA A 102 -21.28 8.83 -5.08
C ALA A 102 -20.97 7.37 -4.71
N GLU A 103 -21.47 6.42 -5.49
CA GLU A 103 -21.17 4.99 -5.30
C GLU A 103 -19.70 4.68 -5.55
N MET A 104 -19.14 5.24 -6.63
CA MET A 104 -17.71 5.11 -6.93
C MET A 104 -16.83 5.67 -5.82
N GLN A 105 -17.16 6.86 -5.29
CA GLN A 105 -16.44 7.46 -4.16
C GLN A 105 -16.56 6.59 -2.90
N LYS A 106 -17.75 6.08 -2.60
CA LYS A 106 -17.97 5.17 -1.47
C LYS A 106 -17.13 3.89 -1.59
N ALA A 107 -17.07 3.30 -2.78
CA ALA A 107 -16.24 2.13 -3.06
C ALA A 107 -14.75 2.45 -2.87
N GLY A 108 -14.29 3.61 -3.36
CA GLY A 108 -12.92 4.09 -3.14
C GLY A 108 -12.56 4.26 -1.67
N MET A 109 -13.45 4.89 -0.88
CA MET A 109 -13.25 5.06 0.57
C MET A 109 -13.19 3.72 1.31
N LEU A 110 -14.03 2.75 0.92
CA LEU A 110 -14.00 1.42 1.50
C LEU A 110 -12.69 0.68 1.16
N GLN A 111 -12.25 0.76 -0.08
CA GLN A 111 -10.99 0.17 -0.53
C GLN A 111 -9.79 0.77 0.22
N GLU A 112 -9.74 2.10 0.36
CA GLU A 112 -8.68 2.79 1.08
C GLU A 112 -8.65 2.43 2.57
N SER A 113 -9.83 2.32 3.20
CA SER A 113 -9.96 1.87 4.59
C SER A 113 -9.43 0.43 4.77
N ASN A 114 -9.81 -0.48 3.88
CA ASN A 114 -9.36 -1.87 3.92
C ASN A 114 -7.84 -1.97 3.71
N LEU A 115 -7.30 -1.22 2.76
CA LEU A 115 -5.85 -1.18 2.50
C LEU A 115 -5.09 -0.65 3.72
N SER A 116 -5.61 0.39 4.37
CA SER A 116 -5.03 0.95 5.59
C SER A 116 -5.01 -0.05 6.74
N LYS A 117 -6.12 -0.78 6.96
CA LYS A 117 -6.21 -1.86 7.94
C LYS A 117 -5.20 -2.96 7.66
N PHE A 118 -5.18 -3.47 6.43
CA PHE A 118 -4.23 -4.50 6.00
C PHE A 118 -2.78 -4.07 6.25
N LYS A 119 -2.42 -2.83 5.90
CA LYS A 119 -1.08 -2.29 6.16
C LYS A 119 -0.74 -2.26 7.64
N SER A 120 -1.70 -1.89 8.50
CA SER A 120 -1.50 -1.87 9.95
C SER A 120 -1.32 -3.27 10.54
N GLU A 121 -2.08 -4.25 10.06
CA GLU A 121 -1.97 -5.65 10.48
C GLU A 121 -0.62 -6.25 10.07
N VAL A 122 -0.20 -6.04 8.81
CA VAL A 122 1.10 -6.50 8.32
C VAL A 122 2.24 -5.89 9.13
N LYS A 123 2.20 -4.57 9.38
CA LYS A 123 3.23 -3.89 10.18
C LYS A 123 3.27 -4.43 11.62
N SER A 124 2.12 -4.57 12.26
CA SER A 124 2.00 -5.10 13.62
C SER A 124 2.53 -6.53 13.71
N SER A 125 2.15 -7.39 12.76
CA SER A 125 2.66 -8.77 12.66
C SER A 125 4.17 -8.80 12.49
N GLN A 126 4.72 -7.97 11.60
CA GLN A 126 6.16 -7.89 11.38
C GLN A 126 6.92 -7.44 12.64
N GLU A 127 6.45 -6.40 13.31
CA GLU A 127 7.05 -5.91 14.57
C GLU A 127 6.98 -6.98 15.67
N HIS A 128 5.87 -7.72 15.75
CA HIS A 128 5.71 -8.83 16.69
C HIS A 128 6.70 -9.97 16.41
N HIS A 129 6.78 -10.45 15.17
CA HIS A 129 7.71 -11.50 14.79
C HIS A 129 9.17 -11.10 15.00
N PHE A 130 9.52 -9.85 14.67
CA PHE A 130 10.86 -9.33 14.92
C PHE A 130 11.20 -9.33 16.41
N SER A 131 10.28 -8.86 17.26
CA SER A 131 10.47 -8.85 18.71
C SER A 131 10.63 -10.26 19.29
N MET A 132 9.85 -11.22 18.79
CA MET A 132 9.96 -12.63 19.16
C MET A 132 11.33 -13.21 18.79
N LEU A 133 11.77 -13.03 17.54
CA LEU A 133 13.08 -13.49 17.07
C LEU A 133 14.23 -12.86 17.85
N GLN A 134 14.13 -11.56 18.16
CA GLN A 134 15.14 -10.86 18.96
C GLN A 134 15.24 -11.46 20.36
N ARG A 135 14.10 -11.74 21.01
CA ARG A 135 14.05 -12.38 22.33
C ARG A 135 14.65 -13.78 22.31
N GLU A 136 14.32 -14.59 21.29
CA GLU A 136 14.87 -15.94 21.13
C GLU A 136 16.38 -15.91 20.89
N THR A 137 16.84 -14.98 20.06
CA THR A 137 18.27 -14.77 19.79
C THR A 137 19.03 -14.40 21.05
N GLU A 138 18.50 -13.49 21.88
CA GLU A 138 19.13 -13.10 23.14
C GLU A 138 19.14 -14.25 24.15
N LYS A 139 18.05 -15.03 24.22
CA LYS A 139 18.00 -16.22 25.07
C LYS A 139 19.08 -17.23 24.66
N LEU A 140 19.17 -17.57 23.38
CA LEU A 140 20.18 -18.51 22.87
C LEU A 140 21.60 -17.99 23.11
N ARG A 141 21.82 -16.68 22.95
CA ARG A 141 23.11 -16.05 23.28
C ARG A 141 23.45 -16.22 24.76
N GLY A 142 22.50 -16.03 25.65
CA GLY A 142 22.67 -16.26 27.09
C GLY A 142 22.99 -17.71 27.42
N ASP A 143 22.28 -18.67 26.81
CA ASP A 143 22.51 -20.10 26.99
C ASP A 143 23.92 -20.51 26.51
N ILE A 144 24.39 -19.95 25.38
CA ILE A 144 25.76 -20.16 24.88
C ILE A 144 26.81 -19.65 25.88
N GLU A 145 26.62 -18.45 26.42
CA GLU A 145 27.59 -17.87 27.35
C GLU A 145 27.62 -18.64 28.68
N LYS A 146 26.47 -19.12 29.15
CA LYS A 146 26.38 -20.02 30.30
C LYS A 146 27.15 -21.31 30.05
N MET A 147 26.89 -22.02 28.94
CA MET A 147 27.62 -23.25 28.60
C MET A 147 29.12 -23.02 28.48
N ARG A 148 29.56 -21.88 27.92
CA ARG A 148 30.98 -21.51 27.85
C ARG A 148 31.62 -21.38 29.22
N SER A 149 30.94 -20.70 30.17
CA SER A 149 31.45 -20.56 31.53
C SER A 149 31.54 -21.89 32.28
N GLU A 150 30.53 -22.75 32.13
CA GLU A 150 30.52 -24.10 32.73
C GLU A 150 31.65 -24.96 32.17
N LEU A 151 31.85 -24.96 30.84
CA LEU A 151 32.95 -25.70 30.21
C LEU A 151 34.31 -25.21 30.68
N ARG A 152 34.50 -23.89 30.81
CA ARG A 152 35.75 -23.31 31.30
C ARG A 152 36.03 -23.74 32.75
N TYR A 153 35.00 -23.71 33.60
CA TYR A 153 35.11 -24.18 34.98
C TYR A 153 35.52 -25.65 35.05
N GLU A 154 34.91 -26.53 34.26
CA GLU A 154 35.27 -27.95 34.24
C GLU A 154 36.69 -28.19 33.70
N ILE A 155 37.14 -27.43 32.68
CA ILE A 155 38.54 -27.47 32.20
C ILE A 155 39.52 -27.08 33.31
N ASP A 156 39.25 -25.98 34.00
CA ASP A 156 40.11 -25.48 35.08
C ASP A 156 40.19 -26.50 36.23
N LYS A 157 39.06 -27.11 36.58
CA LYS A 157 38.95 -28.17 37.60
C LYS A 157 39.73 -29.42 37.22
N VAL A 158 39.57 -29.94 36.00
CA VAL A 158 40.32 -31.12 35.51
C VAL A 158 41.82 -30.82 35.45
N THR A 159 42.21 -29.63 34.98
CA THR A 159 43.61 -29.20 34.91
C THR A 159 44.24 -29.10 36.30
N ALA A 160 43.51 -28.56 37.29
CA ALA A 160 43.97 -28.51 38.68
C ALA A 160 44.12 -29.92 39.26
N GLY A 161 43.15 -30.83 39.02
CA GLY A 161 43.24 -32.23 39.41
C GLY A 161 44.48 -32.92 38.85
N GLN A 162 44.72 -32.80 37.54
CA GLN A 162 45.90 -33.39 36.90
C GLN A 162 47.22 -32.84 37.45
N ARG A 163 47.29 -31.53 37.76
CA ARG A 163 48.47 -30.93 38.39
C ARG A 163 48.71 -31.49 39.80
N LEU A 164 47.65 -31.73 40.56
CA LEU A 164 47.74 -32.34 41.88
C LEU A 164 48.26 -33.79 41.78
N ASP A 165 47.69 -34.58 40.87
CA ASP A 165 48.11 -35.97 40.66
C ASP A 165 49.60 -36.05 40.31
N LEU A 166 50.08 -35.23 39.38
CA LEU A 166 51.50 -35.16 39.00
C LEU A 166 52.44 -34.75 40.15
N ASN A 167 51.95 -33.93 41.08
CA ASN A 167 52.73 -33.53 42.25
C ASN A 167 52.78 -34.64 43.30
N LEU A 168 51.75 -35.48 43.39
CA LEU A 168 51.69 -36.62 44.31
C LEU A 168 52.55 -37.81 43.83
N GLU A 169 52.72 -38.01 42.52
CA GLU A 169 53.55 -39.09 41.96
C GLU A 169 55.06 -38.81 42.01
N ARG A 170 55.46 -37.56 42.25
CA ARG A 170 56.87 -37.12 42.32
C ARG A 170 57.41 -36.93 43.74
N GLY A 171 56.54 -36.96 44.75
CA GLY A 171 56.86 -36.76 46.17
C GLY A 171 57.08 -38.06 46.92
#